data_AF-A0A923LPJ1-F1
#
_entry.id   AF-A0A923LPJ1-F1
#
_cell.length_a   1.000
_cell.length_b   1.000
_cell.length_c   1.000
_cell.angle_alpha   90.00
_cell.angle_beta   90.00
_cell.angle_gamma   90.00
#
_symmetry.space_group_name_H-M   'P 1'
#
loop_
_entity.id
_entity.type
_entity.pdbx_description
1 polymer ?
#
loop_
_entity_poly.entity_id
_entity_poly.type
_entity_poly.pdbx_seq_one_letter_code
_entity_poly.pdbx_strand_id
1 'polypeptide(L)'
;MFLKIVIGVVLACILFVCFLYTNNEIGVTSSKLEADIRSSQKIKDDWTVDGSVSSTMAAYISYPQDLSDHSFSVYVNRPGLSFGYFFRGGGTLSGIQRGIVEFTVEGYNERAFISMNQQQVQQLEIDDGNTIQVVDIDRNKPFAIVLPINAGNITFYDVNRNTVEYWNNPL
;
A
#
# COMPACT_ATOMS: atom_id res chain seq x y z
N MET A 1 -20.84 -42.37 -16.14
CA MET A 1 -19.56 -42.17 -15.44
C MET A 1 -19.14 -40.71 -15.46
N PHE A 2 -19.00 -40.09 -16.64
CA PHE A 2 -18.63 -38.68 -16.82
C PHE A 2 -19.46 -37.68 -15.98
N LEU A 3 -20.79 -37.73 -16.05
CA LEU A 3 -21.66 -36.81 -15.29
C LEU A 3 -21.46 -36.90 -13.76
N LYS A 4 -21.22 -38.11 -13.21
CA LYS A 4 -20.97 -38.29 -11.77
C LYS A 4 -19.61 -37.70 -11.36
N ILE A 5 -18.61 -37.82 -12.22
CA ILE A 5 -17.30 -37.20 -12.02
C ILE A 5 -17.43 -35.67 -12.06
N VAL A 6 -18.16 -35.13 -13.05
CA VAL A 6 -18.41 -33.69 -13.17
C VAL A 6 -19.12 -33.15 -11.92
N ILE A 7 -20.18 -33.81 -11.45
CA ILE A 7 -20.88 -33.42 -10.22
C ILE A 7 -19.95 -33.47 -9.01
N GLY A 8 -19.13 -34.53 -8.89
CA GLY A 8 -18.15 -34.64 -7.80
C GLY A 8 -17.12 -33.50 -7.81
N VAL A 9 -16.60 -33.14 -8.99
CA VAL A 9 -15.66 -32.02 -9.14
C VAL A 9 -16.31 -30.69 -8.78
N VAL A 10 -17.53 -30.43 -9.27
CA VAL A 10 -18.26 -29.20 -8.96
C VAL A 10 -18.51 -29.08 -7.45
N LEU A 11 -18.94 -30.15 -6.79
CA LEU A 11 -19.13 -30.17 -5.33
C LEU A 11 -17.82 -29.90 -4.58
N ALA A 12 -16.71 -30.51 -5.02
CA ALA A 12 -15.39 -30.26 -4.43
C ALA A 12 -14.97 -28.79 -4.60
N CYS A 13 -15.19 -28.19 -5.77
CA CYS A 13 -14.92 -26.77 -6.01
C CYS A 13 -15.76 -25.85 -5.12
N ILE A 14 -17.07 -26.13 -4.95
CA ILE A 14 -17.94 -25.35 -4.07
C ILE A 14 -17.44 -25.43 -2.62
N LEU A 15 -17.15 -26.63 -2.12
CA LEU A 15 -16.63 -26.81 -0.77
C LEU A 15 -15.29 -26.08 -0.56
N PHE A 16 -14.41 -26.10 -1.56
CA PHE A 16 -13.15 -25.38 -1.52
C PHE A 16 -13.34 -23.87 -1.48
N VAL A 17 -14.23 -23.31 -2.31
CA VAL A 17 -14.55 -21.87 -2.28
C VAL A 17 -15.20 -21.47 -0.96
N CYS A 18 -16.12 -22.28 -0.42
CA CYS A 18 -16.69 -22.07 0.91
C CYS A 18 -15.61 -22.05 1.99
N PHE A 19 -14.66 -22.99 1.94
CA PHE A 19 -13.53 -23.03 2.86
C PHE A 19 -12.70 -21.74 2.80
N LEU A 20 -12.34 -21.26 1.60
CA LEU A 20 -11.60 -20.01 1.45
C LEU A 20 -12.38 -18.80 1.99
N TYR A 21 -13.69 -18.76 1.73
CA TYR A 21 -14.56 -17.68 2.22
C TYR A 21 -14.66 -17.68 3.75
N THR A 22 -14.87 -18.84 4.37
CA THR A 22 -14.98 -18.95 5.84
C THR A 22 -13.68 -18.64 6.58
N ASN A 23 -12.53 -18.80 5.92
CA ASN A 23 -11.23 -18.51 6.50
C ASN A 23 -10.72 -17.09 6.18
N ASN A 24 -11.54 -16.25 5.55
CA ASN A 24 -11.17 -14.90 5.11
C ASN A 24 -9.89 -14.91 4.25
N GLU A 25 -9.80 -15.85 3.30
CA GLU A 25 -8.68 -15.98 2.35
C GLU A 25 -8.94 -15.25 1.02
N ILE A 26 -10.05 -14.51 0.93
CA ILE A 26 -10.41 -13.70 -0.22
C ILE A 26 -10.28 -12.22 0.16
N GLY A 27 -9.26 -11.57 -0.36
CA GLY A 27 -9.02 -10.14 -0.24
C GLY A 27 -9.49 -9.35 -1.46
N VAL A 28 -9.07 -8.09 -1.51
CA VAL A 28 -9.40 -7.14 -2.58
C VAL A 28 -8.42 -7.32 -3.73
N THR A 29 -8.90 -7.42 -4.97
CA THR A 29 -7.98 -7.44 -6.13
C THR A 29 -7.33 -6.07 -6.34
N SER A 30 -6.12 -6.00 -6.90
CA SER A 30 -5.45 -4.71 -7.17
C SER A 30 -6.33 -3.69 -7.90
N SER A 31 -7.04 -4.13 -8.94
CA SER A 31 -7.98 -3.29 -9.73
C SER A 31 -9.17 -2.72 -8.95
N LYS A 32 -9.44 -3.22 -7.75
CA LYS A 32 -10.55 -2.81 -6.88
C LYS A 32 -10.09 -2.10 -5.61
N LEU A 33 -8.78 -1.90 -5.43
CA LEU A 33 -8.23 -1.28 -4.22
C LEU A 33 -8.80 0.12 -4.00
N GLU A 34 -8.84 0.97 -5.04
CA GLU A 34 -9.40 2.32 -4.89
C GLU A 34 -10.88 2.29 -4.47
N ALA A 35 -11.70 1.43 -5.09
CA ALA A 35 -13.11 1.30 -4.75
C ALA A 35 -13.30 0.83 -3.29
N ASP A 36 -12.48 -0.12 -2.85
CA ASP A 36 -12.48 -0.59 -1.46
C ASP A 36 -12.01 0.49 -0.48
N ILE A 37 -10.96 1.25 -0.81
CA ILE A 37 -10.47 2.39 0.00
C ILE A 37 -11.57 3.43 0.15
N ARG A 38 -12.22 3.84 -0.94
CA ARG A 38 -13.31 4.83 -0.91
C ARG A 38 -14.46 4.36 -0.03
N SER A 39 -14.88 3.11 -0.17
CA SER A 39 -15.96 2.53 0.63
C SER A 39 -15.56 2.35 2.11
N SER A 40 -14.38 1.80 2.39
CA SER A 40 -13.96 1.40 3.74
C SER A 40 -13.54 2.59 4.60
N GLN A 41 -12.78 3.52 4.02
CA GLN A 41 -12.29 4.72 4.71
C GLN A 41 -13.25 5.91 4.58
N LYS A 42 -14.39 5.73 3.89
CA LYS A 42 -15.41 6.78 3.64
C LYS A 42 -14.79 8.00 2.94
N ILE A 43 -13.95 7.76 1.94
CA ILE A 43 -13.31 8.81 1.15
C ILE A 43 -14.35 9.44 0.22
N LYS A 44 -14.37 10.76 0.16
CA LYS A 44 -15.29 11.51 -0.70
C LYS A 44 -14.88 11.39 -2.17
N ASP A 45 -15.85 11.50 -3.07
CA ASP A 45 -15.62 11.33 -4.52
C ASP A 45 -14.66 12.37 -5.12
N ASP A 46 -14.62 13.57 -4.53
CA ASP A 46 -13.76 14.67 -4.96
C ASP A 46 -12.31 14.56 -4.44
N TRP A 47 -12.03 13.60 -3.55
CA TRP A 47 -10.68 13.35 -3.07
C TRP A 47 -9.89 12.54 -4.11
N THR A 48 -8.63 12.94 -4.26
CA THR A 48 -7.62 12.16 -4.97
C THR A 48 -7.28 10.94 -4.13
N VAL A 49 -7.12 9.78 -4.76
CA VAL A 49 -6.56 8.56 -4.15
C VAL A 49 -5.34 8.19 -4.97
N ASP A 50 -4.15 8.32 -4.38
CA ASP A 50 -2.89 8.06 -5.06
C ASP A 50 -2.05 7.07 -4.25
N GLY A 51 -1.23 6.27 -4.93
CA GLY A 51 -0.46 5.25 -4.25
C GLY A 51 0.33 4.30 -5.13
N SER A 52 0.98 3.36 -4.45
CA SER A 52 1.87 2.38 -5.05
C SER A 52 1.43 0.97 -4.68
N VAL A 53 1.46 0.07 -5.67
CA VAL A 53 1.05 -1.33 -5.52
C VAL A 53 2.16 -2.22 -6.04
N SER A 54 2.63 -3.15 -5.20
CA SER A 54 3.52 -4.25 -5.57
C SER A 54 2.77 -5.58 -5.49
N SER A 55 3.43 -6.70 -5.76
CA SER A 55 2.82 -8.03 -5.59
C SER A 55 2.44 -8.38 -4.16
N THR A 56 3.04 -7.75 -3.14
CA THR A 56 2.92 -8.15 -1.73
C THR A 56 2.40 -7.03 -0.81
N MET A 57 2.45 -5.77 -1.23
CA MET A 57 1.96 -4.63 -0.46
C MET A 57 1.32 -3.58 -1.37
N ALA A 58 0.34 -2.87 -0.84
CA ALA A 58 -0.24 -1.70 -1.46
C ALA A 58 -0.37 -0.58 -0.43
N ALA A 59 0.02 0.62 -0.80
CA ALA A 59 -0.07 1.79 0.08
C ALA A 59 -0.64 2.98 -0.69
N TYR A 60 -1.59 3.66 -0.07
CA TYR A 60 -2.30 4.78 -0.65
C TYR A 60 -2.42 5.94 0.33
N ILE A 61 -2.54 7.14 -0.22
CA ILE A 61 -2.96 8.34 0.47
C ILE A 61 -4.11 8.98 -0.30
N SER A 62 -5.16 9.33 0.43
CA SER A 62 -6.34 10.01 -0.07
C SER A 62 -6.37 11.44 0.48
N TYR A 63 -6.62 12.44 -0.37
CA TYR A 63 -6.59 13.85 0.03
C TYR A 63 -7.48 14.74 -0.87
N PRO A 64 -8.07 15.83 -0.34
CA PRO A 64 -8.78 16.83 -1.12
C PRO A 64 -7.84 17.71 -1.94
N GLN A 65 -8.37 18.40 -2.95
CA GLN A 65 -7.60 19.30 -3.82
C GLN A 65 -6.87 20.43 -3.05
N ASP A 66 -7.45 20.90 -1.93
CA ASP A 66 -6.89 21.96 -1.09
C ASP A 66 -5.84 21.47 -0.08
N LEU A 67 -5.54 20.16 -0.07
CA LEU A 67 -4.56 19.51 0.82
C LEU A 67 -4.83 19.71 2.31
N SER A 68 -6.08 20.00 2.68
CA SER A 68 -6.48 20.34 4.06
C SER A 68 -6.57 19.14 5.01
N ASP A 69 -6.71 17.93 4.48
CA ASP A 69 -6.93 16.70 5.23
C ASP A 69 -6.33 15.49 4.48
N HIS A 70 -6.29 14.33 5.14
CA HIS A 70 -5.81 13.09 4.53
C HIS A 70 -6.35 11.83 5.20
N SER A 71 -6.34 10.75 4.44
CA SER A 71 -6.51 9.39 4.94
C SER A 71 -5.54 8.45 4.24
N PHE A 72 -4.75 7.68 4.99
CA PHE A 72 -3.87 6.66 4.42
C PHE A 72 -4.56 5.30 4.40
N SER A 73 -4.04 4.38 3.58
CA SER A 73 -4.44 2.96 3.64
C SER A 73 -3.28 2.07 3.24
N VAL A 74 -3.04 1.04 4.04
CA VAL A 74 -2.03 0.00 3.80
C VAL A 74 -2.73 -1.34 3.73
N TYR A 75 -2.43 -2.09 2.66
CA TYR A 75 -2.87 -3.45 2.45
C TYR A 75 -1.66 -4.34 2.18
N VAL A 76 -1.81 -5.63 2.45
CA VAL A 76 -0.81 -6.63 2.09
C VAL A 76 -1.44 -7.83 1.41
N ASN A 77 -0.75 -8.38 0.43
CA ASN A 77 -1.16 -9.59 -0.28
C ASN A 77 -0.43 -10.78 0.32
N ARG A 78 -1.20 -11.64 1.01
CA ARG A 78 -0.67 -12.76 1.78
C ARG A 78 -0.06 -13.82 0.86
N PRO A 79 1.17 -14.28 1.10
CA PRO A 79 1.69 -15.46 0.41
C PRO A 79 0.85 -16.70 0.77
N GLY A 80 0.79 -17.69 -0.14
CA GLY A 80 0.06 -18.94 0.08
C GLY A 80 -1.25 -19.03 -0.69
N LEU A 81 -2.31 -19.59 -0.07
CA LEU A 81 -3.61 -19.88 -0.71
C LEU A 81 -4.57 -18.68 -0.74
N SER A 82 -4.14 -17.54 -0.21
CA SER A 82 -4.92 -16.31 -0.16
C SER A 82 -4.92 -15.59 -1.51
N PHE A 83 -6.03 -14.92 -1.83
CA PHE A 83 -6.19 -14.20 -3.09
C PHE A 83 -6.46 -12.73 -2.83
N GLY A 84 -5.52 -11.86 -3.21
CA GLY A 84 -5.68 -10.41 -3.17
C GLY A 84 -5.15 -9.76 -1.90
N TYR A 85 -5.42 -8.47 -1.78
CA TYR A 85 -4.88 -7.56 -0.77
C TYR A 85 -5.82 -7.47 0.43
N PHE A 86 -5.25 -7.54 1.62
CA PHE A 86 -5.96 -7.47 2.89
C PHE A 86 -5.58 -6.21 3.63
N PHE A 87 -6.57 -5.46 4.10
CA PHE A 87 -6.37 -4.24 4.86
C PHE A 87 -5.53 -4.49 6.13
N ARG A 88 -4.63 -3.57 6.45
CA ARG A 88 -3.79 -3.59 7.66
C ARG A 88 -3.94 -2.34 8.51
N GLY A 89 -4.06 -1.18 7.89
CA GLY A 89 -4.25 0.07 8.61
C GLY A 89 -4.65 1.20 7.69
N GLY A 90 -5.30 2.22 8.25
CA GLY A 90 -5.74 3.40 7.52
C GLY A 90 -6.41 4.43 8.41
N GLY A 91 -6.79 5.55 7.81
CA GLY A 91 -7.35 6.71 8.49
C GLY A 91 -6.38 7.88 8.54
N THR A 92 -6.56 8.81 9.48
CA THR A 92 -5.73 10.01 9.58
C THR A 92 -4.59 9.80 10.58
N LEU A 93 -3.38 10.23 10.23
CA LEU A 93 -2.20 10.15 11.09
C LEU A 93 -1.40 11.45 11.07
N SER A 94 -1.18 12.07 12.23
CA SER A 94 -0.46 13.36 12.34
C SER A 94 1.01 13.30 11.91
N GLY A 95 1.61 12.10 11.92
CA GLY A 95 2.95 11.87 11.37
C GLY A 95 2.99 12.10 9.86
N ILE A 96 2.00 11.61 9.12
CA ILE A 96 1.89 11.76 7.66
C ILE A 96 1.69 13.24 7.28
N GLN A 97 0.96 14.00 8.11
CA GLN A 97 0.79 15.43 7.90
C GLN A 97 2.12 16.18 7.99
N ARG A 98 2.96 15.83 8.98
CA ARG A 98 4.17 16.59 9.34
C ARG A 98 5.44 16.11 8.63
N GLY A 99 5.45 14.88 8.11
CA GLY A 99 6.59 14.34 7.41
C GLY A 99 6.33 12.97 6.81
N ILE A 100 7.38 12.19 6.66
CA ILE A 100 7.32 10.87 6.05
C ILE A 100 7.13 9.80 7.14
N VAL A 101 6.13 8.95 6.97
CA VAL A 101 5.91 7.78 7.84
C VAL A 101 6.21 6.51 7.07
N GLU A 102 7.07 5.68 7.63
CA GLU A 102 7.37 4.33 7.16
C GLU A 102 6.43 3.34 7.84
N PHE A 103 5.69 2.56 7.06
CA PHE A 103 4.83 1.49 7.53
C PHE A 103 5.45 0.13 7.21
N THR A 104 5.53 -0.72 8.22
CA THR A 104 6.00 -2.10 8.13
C THR A 104 4.93 -3.05 8.67
N VAL A 105 4.76 -4.20 8.04
CA VAL A 105 3.79 -5.22 8.49
C VAL A 105 4.56 -6.50 8.81
N GLU A 106 4.30 -7.08 9.99
CA GLU A 106 4.96 -8.32 10.40
C GLU A 106 4.73 -9.44 9.37
N GLY A 107 5.82 -10.13 9.00
CA GLY A 107 5.80 -11.23 8.03
C GLY A 107 5.86 -10.80 6.55
N TYR A 108 6.04 -9.51 6.26
CA TYR A 108 6.19 -8.99 4.89
C TYR A 108 7.57 -8.35 4.68
N ASN A 109 8.13 -8.55 3.49
CA ASN A 109 9.46 -8.04 3.11
C ASN A 109 9.39 -6.70 2.37
N GLU A 110 8.31 -5.95 2.56
CA GLU A 110 8.12 -4.63 1.97
C GLU A 110 7.69 -3.63 3.04
N ARG A 111 7.96 -2.36 2.74
CA ARG A 111 7.62 -1.20 3.57
C ARG A 111 7.03 -0.11 2.68
N ALA A 112 6.16 0.70 3.27
CA ALA A 112 5.53 1.82 2.59
C ALA A 112 5.94 3.14 3.21
N PHE A 113 6.24 4.15 2.38
CA PHE A 113 6.51 5.51 2.81
C PHE A 113 5.36 6.40 2.38
N ILE A 114 4.69 7.05 3.33
CA ILE A 114 3.50 7.86 3.07
C ILE A 114 3.69 9.26 3.69
N SER A 115 3.37 10.30 2.93
CA SER A 115 3.50 11.69 3.38
C SER A 115 2.52 12.62 2.66
N MET A 116 2.03 13.65 3.38
CA MET A 116 1.41 14.84 2.77
C MET A 116 2.45 15.81 2.17
N ASN A 117 3.73 15.47 2.27
CA ASN A 117 4.85 16.15 1.63
C ASN A 117 5.03 17.64 1.98
N GLN A 118 4.73 18.03 3.24
CA GLN A 118 4.98 19.40 3.71
C GLN A 118 6.45 19.81 3.63
N GLN A 119 7.36 18.85 3.66
CA GLN A 119 8.81 19.04 3.55
C GLN A 119 9.27 19.27 2.11
N GLN A 120 8.37 19.19 1.11
CA GLN A 120 8.67 19.38 -0.31
C GLN A 120 9.77 18.44 -0.81
N VAL A 121 9.67 17.16 -0.43
CA VAL A 121 10.50 16.09 -0.95
C VAL A 121 10.34 16.04 -2.46
N GLN A 122 11.47 16.10 -3.18
CA GLN A 122 11.49 16.04 -4.64
C GLN A 122 12.20 14.80 -5.18
N GLN A 123 12.95 14.10 -4.33
CA GLN A 123 13.80 13.01 -4.77
C GLN A 123 13.93 11.96 -3.68
N LEU A 124 13.88 10.71 -4.10
CA LEU A 124 14.19 9.53 -3.32
C LEU A 124 15.38 8.82 -3.98
N GLU A 125 16.45 8.63 -3.24
CA GLU A 125 17.61 7.83 -3.65
C GLU A 125 17.58 6.48 -2.94
N ILE A 126 17.81 5.42 -3.70
CA ILE A 126 17.88 4.03 -3.25
C ILE A 126 19.25 3.50 -3.68
N ASP A 127 20.13 3.27 -2.71
CA ASP A 127 21.48 2.73 -2.93
C ASP A 127 21.55 1.27 -2.48
N ASP A 128 21.62 0.35 -3.44
CA ASP A 128 21.70 -1.10 -3.20
C ASP A 128 23.15 -1.59 -2.97
N GLY A 129 24.13 -0.69 -2.92
CA GLY A 129 25.56 -0.97 -2.80
C GLY A 129 26.28 -1.21 -4.13
N ASN A 130 25.54 -1.35 -5.25
CA ASN A 130 26.10 -1.45 -6.60
C ASN A 130 25.69 -0.27 -7.48
N THR A 131 24.44 0.19 -7.34
CA THR A 131 23.83 1.25 -8.14
C THR A 131 22.95 2.15 -7.27
N ILE A 132 22.90 3.42 -7.64
CA ILE A 132 21.98 4.39 -7.04
C ILE A 132 20.81 4.58 -8.01
N GLN A 133 19.63 4.12 -7.59
CA GLN A 133 18.39 4.43 -8.27
C GLN A 133 17.82 5.74 -7.72
N VAL A 134 17.39 6.60 -8.64
CA VAL A 134 16.77 7.88 -8.32
C VAL A 134 15.32 7.85 -8.75
N VAL A 135 14.42 8.23 -7.84
CA VAL A 135 12.99 8.37 -8.07
C VAL A 135 12.60 9.84 -7.84
N ASP A 136 12.05 10.47 -8.87
CA ASP A 136 11.52 11.83 -8.77
C ASP A 136 10.16 11.82 -8.04
N ILE A 137 9.97 12.77 -7.14
CA ILE A 137 8.72 12.97 -6.38
C ILE A 137 8.20 14.37 -6.70
N ASP A 138 6.90 14.50 -6.98
CA ASP A 138 6.28 15.82 -7.13
C ASP A 138 6.22 16.52 -5.77
N ARG A 139 7.10 17.50 -5.58
CA ARG A 139 7.24 18.27 -4.35
C ARG A 139 5.96 18.98 -3.88
N ASN A 140 4.96 19.14 -4.76
CA ASN A 140 3.71 19.81 -4.43
C ASN A 140 2.56 18.84 -4.15
N LYS A 141 2.84 17.53 -4.15
CA LYS A 141 1.83 16.50 -3.93
C LYS A 141 2.18 15.57 -2.78
N PRO A 142 1.17 15.10 -2.04
CA PRO A 142 1.30 13.92 -1.21
C PRO A 142 1.78 12.71 -2.03
N PHE A 143 2.42 11.75 -1.37
CA PHE A 143 2.90 10.54 -2.02
C PHE A 143 2.75 9.31 -1.12
N ALA A 144 2.63 8.15 -1.75
CA ALA A 144 2.76 6.85 -1.11
C ALA A 144 3.60 5.91 -2.00
N ILE A 145 4.71 5.42 -1.47
CA ILE A 145 5.70 4.62 -2.21
C ILE A 145 5.93 3.30 -1.47
N VAL A 146 5.89 2.18 -2.18
CA VAL A 146 6.19 0.84 -1.64
C VAL A 146 7.56 0.40 -2.11
N LEU A 147 8.40 -0.06 -1.19
CA LEU A 147 9.75 -0.56 -1.47
C LEU A 147 10.04 -1.86 -0.71
N PRO A 148 10.91 -2.73 -1.25
CA PRO A 148 11.45 -3.85 -0.50
C PRO A 148 12.18 -3.37 0.76
N ILE A 149 12.10 -4.13 1.85
CA ILE A 149 12.87 -3.86 3.07
C ILE A 149 14.38 -3.92 2.79
N ASN A 150 14.79 -4.79 1.87
CA ASN A 150 16.16 -4.98 1.42
C ASN A 150 16.53 -4.11 0.19
N ALA A 151 15.81 -3.01 -0.06
CA ALA A 151 16.11 -2.10 -1.18
C ALA A 151 17.47 -1.39 -1.04
N GLY A 152 18.15 -1.52 0.10
CA GLY A 152 19.40 -0.84 0.40
C GLY A 152 19.19 0.41 1.27
N ASN A 153 20.12 1.36 1.17
CA ASN A 153 20.02 2.62 1.90
C ASN A 153 19.05 3.56 1.19
N ILE A 154 18.09 4.10 1.95
CA ILE A 154 17.06 4.99 1.42
C ILE A 154 17.31 6.39 1.96
N THR A 155 17.37 7.38 1.06
CA THR A 155 17.49 8.79 1.45
C THR A 155 16.51 9.64 0.66
N PHE A 156 15.69 10.41 1.38
CA PHE A 156 14.79 11.40 0.80
C PHE A 156 15.44 12.77 0.81
N TYR A 157 15.23 13.54 -0.25
CA TYR A 157 15.77 14.89 -0.40
C TYR A 157 14.68 15.91 -0.68
N ASP A 158 14.74 17.04 0.04
CA ASP A 158 13.92 18.23 -0.23
C ASP A 158 14.43 19.01 -1.47
N VAL A 159 13.74 20.10 -1.81
CA VAL A 159 14.11 21.01 -2.91
C VAL A 159 15.49 21.63 -2.79
N ASN A 160 16.05 21.69 -1.58
CA ASN A 160 17.36 22.27 -1.28
C ASN A 160 18.46 21.19 -1.18
N ARG A 161 18.14 19.92 -1.50
CA ARG A 161 19.03 18.76 -1.33
C ARG A 161 19.38 18.44 0.13
N ASN A 162 18.56 18.87 1.09
CA ASN A 162 18.71 18.41 2.48
C ASN A 162 18.07 17.04 2.64
N THR A 163 18.66 16.21 3.50
CA THR A 163 18.10 14.91 3.87
C THR A 163 16.83 15.09 4.69
N VAL A 164 15.81 14.31 4.37
CA VAL A 164 14.51 14.32 5.06
C VAL A 164 14.35 13.03 5.85
N GLU A 165 14.17 13.15 7.16
CA GLU A 165 13.95 12.01 8.05
C GLU A 165 12.54 11.43 7.91
N TYR A 166 12.43 10.13 8.16
CA TYR A 166 11.16 9.41 8.23
C TYR A 166 11.04 8.65 9.55
N TRP A 167 9.80 8.37 9.96
CA TRP A 167 9.50 7.73 11.25
C TRP A 167 8.79 6.41 11.03
N ASN A 168 9.23 5.36 11.74
CA ASN A 168 8.62 4.05 11.64
C ASN A 168 7.28 3.97 12.42
N ASN A 169 6.29 3.33 11.80
CA ASN A 169 4.98 3.03 12.36
C ASN A 169 4.60 1.58 11.98
N PRO A 170 4.86 0.60 12.86
CA PRO A 170 4.52 -0.79 12.57
C PRO A 170 3.00 -1.02 12.64
N LEU A 171 2.48 -1.88 11.76
CA LEU A 171 1.06 -2.27 11.66
C LEU A 171 0.84 -3.76 11.97
#